data_AF-A0A0P7Y2M3-F1
#
_entry.id   AF-A0A0P7Y2M3-F1
#
_cell.length_a   1.000
_cell.length_b   1.000
_cell.length_c   1.000
_cell.angle_alpha   90.00
_cell.angle_beta   90.00
_cell.angle_gamma   90.00
#
_symmetry.space_group_name_H-M   'P 1'
#
loop_
_entity.id
_entity.type
_entity.pdbx_description
1 polymer ?
#
loop_
_entity_poly.entity_id
_entity_poly.type
_entity_poly.pdbx_seq_one_letter_code
_entity_poly.pdbx_strand_id
1 'polypeptide(L)'
;MGPVRGGLTLTRFRRHLRLPLAGLLLALPVTARADGVCETERPEWSPADGPMTGLGELFHIATTLPGLGIIGAFTLALLGGRPIYFAVAALFSGIVALGLWYESLIDPTGLHEAARSEGCVGDYTPTVWTLVALCLIALGTFLWFRLRHPPA
;
A
#
# COMPACT_ATOMS: atom_id res chain seq x y z
N MET A 1 50.97 21.16 40.50
CA MET A 1 50.02 20.14 41.00
C MET A 1 48.62 20.71 40.75
N GLY A 2 47.76 20.32 39.81
CA GLY A 2 47.66 19.26 38.80
C GLY A 2 46.15 19.11 38.57
N PRO A 3 45.58 19.37 37.37
CA PRO A 3 44.12 19.35 37.19
C PRO A 3 43.64 17.92 36.90
N VAL A 4 42.58 17.48 37.59
CA VAL A 4 41.94 16.19 37.32
C VAL A 4 40.71 16.38 36.43
N ARG A 5 40.77 15.72 35.28
CA ARG A 5 39.76 15.56 34.24
C ARG A 5 38.59 14.68 34.72
N GLY A 6 37.41 14.91 34.16
CA GLY A 6 36.28 13.98 34.25
C GLY A 6 35.18 14.33 33.25
N GLY A 7 35.47 14.20 31.95
CA GLY A 7 34.44 14.27 30.91
C GLY A 7 33.64 12.97 30.88
N LEU A 8 32.32 13.08 30.85
CA LEU A 8 31.42 11.97 30.54
C LEU A 8 30.58 12.32 29.30
N THR A 9 31.02 11.69 28.21
CA THR A 9 30.44 11.65 26.88
C THR A 9 29.20 10.76 26.88
N LEU A 10 28.02 11.28 26.52
CA LEU A 10 26.82 10.47 26.24
C LEU A 10 26.41 10.64 24.78
N THR A 11 27.12 9.87 23.95
CA THR A 11 26.63 9.05 22.84
C THR A 11 25.54 9.60 21.90
N ARG A 12 26.02 10.12 20.76
CA ARG A 12 25.45 10.04 19.40
C ARG A 12 24.36 8.97 19.24
N PHE A 13 23.11 9.40 19.12
CA PHE A 13 22.00 8.57 18.67
C PHE A 13 22.00 8.47 17.14
N ARG A 14 22.98 7.74 16.59
CA ARG A 14 23.07 7.44 15.15
C ARG A 14 22.32 6.13 14.90
N ARG A 15 20.98 6.18 14.87
CA ARG A 15 20.18 5.01 14.49
C ARG A 15 20.20 4.85 12.97
N HIS A 16 20.81 3.75 12.58
CA HIS A 16 21.00 3.28 11.23
C HIS A 16 19.66 3.10 10.50
N LEU A 17 19.28 4.10 9.70
CA LEU A 17 18.31 3.96 8.64
C LEU A 17 18.99 3.23 7.47
N ARG A 18 19.15 1.91 7.60
CA ARG A 18 19.45 1.01 6.48
C ARG A 18 18.15 0.34 6.08
N LEU A 19 17.35 1.07 5.30
CA LEU A 19 16.26 0.50 4.52
C LEU A 19 16.88 -0.50 3.53
N PRO A 20 16.54 -1.79 3.56
CA PRO A 20 17.05 -2.74 2.60
C PRO A 20 16.41 -2.43 1.25
N LEU A 21 17.19 -1.80 0.38
CA LEU A 21 16.98 -1.66 -1.06
C LEU A 21 16.99 -3.02 -1.81
N ALA A 22 16.72 -4.12 -1.09
CA ALA A 22 16.84 -5.50 -1.54
C ALA A 22 15.48 -6.14 -1.90
N GLY A 23 14.36 -5.46 -1.60
CA GLY A 23 13.02 -5.91 -2.02
C GLY A 23 12.67 -5.58 -3.47
N LEU A 24 13.42 -4.70 -4.14
CA LEU A 24 13.07 -4.18 -5.46
C LEU A 24 13.49 -5.10 -6.63
N LEU A 25 14.23 -6.18 -6.36
CA LEU A 25 14.74 -7.10 -7.39
C LEU A 25 13.94 -8.39 -7.55
N LEU A 26 12.85 -8.58 -6.79
CA LEU A 26 11.92 -9.70 -6.97
C LEU A 26 10.74 -9.38 -7.91
N ALA A 27 10.71 -8.18 -8.50
CA ALA A 27 9.64 -7.71 -9.37
C ALA A 27 10.05 -7.66 -10.85
N LEU A 28 10.83 -8.63 -11.32
CA LEU A 28 11.03 -8.82 -12.76
C LEU A 28 9.91 -9.75 -13.26
N PRO A 29 8.88 -9.24 -13.97
CA PRO A 29 7.87 -10.09 -14.57
C PRO A 29 8.51 -10.93 -15.68
N VAL A 30 8.40 -12.25 -15.53
CA VAL A 30 8.63 -13.22 -16.60
C VAL A 30 7.61 -12.93 -17.70
N THR A 31 8.10 -12.80 -18.93
CA THR A 31 7.27 -12.58 -20.11
C THR A 31 6.47 -13.84 -20.44
N ALA A 32 5.15 -13.83 -20.20
CA ALA A 32 4.24 -14.85 -20.68
C ALA A 32 3.21 -14.24 -21.65
N ARG A 33 3.07 -14.88 -22.82
CA ARG A 33 2.29 -14.44 -23.97
C ARG A 33 0.80 -14.78 -23.80
N ALA A 34 -0.06 -13.82 -24.14
CA ALA A 34 -1.40 -13.82 -24.79
C ALA A 34 -2.42 -14.98 -24.70
N ASP A 35 -2.12 -16.16 -24.17
CA ASP A 35 -3.09 -17.19 -23.81
C ASP A 35 -2.65 -17.76 -22.44
N GLY A 36 -3.43 -17.54 -21.37
CA GLY A 36 -3.12 -18.02 -20.02
C GLY A 36 -2.51 -16.98 -19.07
N VAL A 37 -2.77 -15.67 -19.31
CA VAL A 37 -2.37 -14.62 -18.35
C VAL A 37 -3.14 -14.83 -17.04
N CYS A 38 -4.43 -15.12 -17.12
CA CYS A 38 -5.25 -15.38 -15.93
C CYS A 38 -4.81 -16.62 -15.16
N GLU A 39 -4.34 -17.68 -15.82
CA GLU A 39 -3.83 -18.88 -15.14
C GLU A 39 -2.54 -18.60 -14.35
N THR A 40 -1.76 -17.60 -14.77
CA THR A 40 -0.50 -17.22 -14.11
C THR A 40 -0.72 -16.20 -13.00
N GLU A 41 -1.54 -15.18 -13.26
CA GLU A 41 -1.78 -14.07 -12.32
C GLU A 41 -2.86 -14.40 -11.27
N ARG A 42 -3.84 -15.24 -11.63
CA ARG A 42 -4.98 -15.65 -10.78
C ARG A 42 -5.31 -17.12 -10.94
N PRO A 43 -4.44 -18.03 -10.46
CA PRO A 43 -4.65 -19.48 -10.59
C PRO A 43 -5.93 -19.98 -9.91
N GLU A 44 -6.49 -19.22 -8.98
CA GLU A 44 -7.76 -19.52 -8.32
C GLU A 44 -9.01 -19.12 -9.13
N TRP A 45 -8.88 -18.31 -10.18
CA TRP A 45 -10.01 -17.90 -11.02
C TRP A 45 -10.20 -18.85 -12.19
N SER A 46 -11.45 -19.19 -12.50
CA SER A 46 -11.80 -19.97 -13.69
C SER A 46 -12.81 -19.23 -14.58
N PRO A 47 -12.81 -19.50 -15.91
CA PRO A 47 -13.83 -18.93 -16.81
C PRO A 47 -15.27 -19.28 -16.43
N ALA A 48 -15.48 -20.36 -15.66
CA ALA A 48 -16.79 -20.77 -15.18
C ALA A 48 -17.36 -19.87 -14.07
N ASP A 49 -16.49 -19.13 -13.36
CA ASP A 49 -16.88 -18.17 -12.32
C ASP A 49 -17.42 -16.86 -12.91
N GLY A 50 -17.25 -16.67 -14.22
CA GLY A 50 -17.65 -15.47 -14.95
C GLY A 50 -16.65 -14.31 -14.82
N PRO A 51 -16.92 -13.18 -15.50
CA PRO A 51 -16.02 -12.04 -15.49
C PRO A 51 -15.96 -11.41 -14.10
N MET A 52 -14.74 -11.08 -13.68
CA MET A 52 -14.47 -10.45 -12.40
C MET A 52 -15.12 -9.06 -12.35
N THR A 53 -15.92 -8.83 -11.32
CA THR A 53 -16.59 -7.54 -11.12
C THR A 53 -15.70 -6.58 -10.34
N GLY A 54 -15.95 -5.27 -10.42
CA GLY A 54 -15.19 -4.29 -9.63
C GLY A 54 -15.32 -4.47 -8.10
N LEU A 55 -16.43 -5.05 -7.62
CA LEU A 55 -16.55 -5.42 -6.20
C LEU A 55 -15.75 -6.67 -5.86
N GLY A 56 -15.70 -7.65 -6.76
CA GLY A 56 -14.82 -8.81 -6.64
C GLY A 56 -13.36 -8.37 -6.56
N GLU A 57 -13.00 -7.36 -7.35
CA GLU A 57 -11.65 -6.78 -7.38
C GLU A 57 -11.30 -6.08 -6.06
N LEU A 58 -12.23 -5.29 -5.52
CA LEU A 58 -12.08 -4.69 -4.20
C LEU A 58 -11.87 -5.76 -3.11
N PHE A 59 -12.66 -6.83 -3.14
CA PHE A 59 -12.54 -7.93 -2.19
C PHE A 59 -11.20 -8.65 -2.32
N HIS A 60 -10.79 -8.97 -3.56
CA HIS A 60 -9.50 -9.59 -3.84
C HIS A 60 -8.37 -8.73 -3.26
N ILE A 61 -8.32 -7.45 -3.61
CA ILE A 61 -7.31 -6.50 -3.11
C ILE A 61 -7.32 -6.43 -1.58
N ALA A 62 -8.49 -6.45 -0.94
CA ALA A 62 -8.58 -6.43 0.53
C ALA A 62 -7.93 -7.67 1.19
N THR A 63 -7.88 -8.80 0.50
CA THR A 63 -7.24 -10.04 0.98
C THR A 63 -5.76 -10.18 0.62
N THR A 64 -5.24 -9.32 -0.26
CA THR A 64 -3.81 -9.28 -0.58
C THR A 64 -2.98 -8.68 0.56
N LEU A 65 -1.67 -8.90 0.53
CA LEU A 65 -0.73 -8.31 1.50
C LEU A 65 -0.87 -6.77 1.66
N PRO A 66 -0.96 -5.95 0.57
CA PRO A 66 -1.20 -4.52 0.72
C PRO A 66 -2.57 -4.20 1.32
N GLY A 67 -3.63 -4.92 0.95
CA GLY A 67 -4.97 -4.74 1.53
C GLY A 67 -5.00 -5.03 3.03
N LEU A 68 -4.41 -6.15 3.45
CA LEU A 68 -4.25 -6.49 4.87
C LEU A 68 -3.39 -5.45 5.61
N GLY A 69 -2.36 -4.91 4.95
CA GLY A 69 -1.55 -3.81 5.47
C GLY A 69 -2.38 -2.55 5.75
N ILE A 70 -3.28 -2.18 4.83
CA ILE A 70 -4.20 -1.04 5.00
C ILE A 70 -5.16 -1.31 6.17
N ILE A 71 -5.81 -2.47 6.19
CA ILE A 71 -6.74 -2.86 7.27
C ILE A 71 -6.02 -2.83 8.63
N GLY A 72 -4.80 -3.38 8.70
CA GLY A 72 -3.97 -3.36 9.90
C GLY A 72 -3.59 -1.95 10.33
N ALA A 73 -3.22 -1.07 9.38
CA ALA A 73 -2.87 0.33 9.66
C ALA A 73 -4.07 1.11 10.23
N PHE A 74 -5.27 0.94 9.65
CA PHE A 74 -6.49 1.54 10.18
C PHE A 74 -6.86 0.99 11.55
N THR A 75 -6.74 -0.33 11.74
CA THR A 75 -6.99 -0.96 13.04
C THR A 75 -6.06 -0.39 14.11
N LEU A 76 -4.76 -0.26 13.81
CA LEU A 76 -3.79 0.33 14.72
C LEU A 76 -4.05 1.82 14.97
N ALA A 77 -4.50 2.56 13.96
CA ALA A 77 -4.84 3.97 14.11
C ALA A 77 -6.04 4.19 15.03
N LEU A 78 -7.09 3.40 14.85
CA LEU A 78 -8.31 3.46 15.65
C LEU A 78 -8.07 3.00 17.10
N LEU A 79 -7.31 1.92 17.31
CA LEU A 79 -7.05 1.39 18.65
C LEU A 79 -5.92 2.12 19.39
N GLY A 80 -4.89 2.56 18.66
CA GLY A 80 -3.70 3.16 19.25
C GLY A 80 -3.87 4.62 19.64
N GLY A 81 -4.85 5.33 19.06
CA GLY A 81 -5.18 6.72 19.39
C GLY A 81 -4.07 7.76 19.10
N ARG A 82 -2.93 7.35 18.53
CA ARG A 82 -1.83 8.26 18.19
C ARG A 82 -2.05 8.83 16.78
N PRO A 83 -1.95 10.16 16.59
CA PRO A 83 -2.24 10.78 15.30
C PRO A 83 -1.34 10.27 14.18
N ILE A 84 -0.09 9.92 14.49
CA ILE A 84 0.86 9.40 13.51
C ILE A 84 0.37 8.12 12.81
N TYR A 85 -0.45 7.29 13.46
CA TYR A 85 -0.97 6.07 12.85
C TYR A 85 -1.97 6.36 11.72
N PHE A 86 -2.76 7.44 11.85
CA PHE A 86 -3.62 7.91 10.75
C PHE A 86 -2.79 8.40 9.55
N ALA A 87 -1.64 9.03 9.79
CA ALA A 87 -0.75 9.43 8.69
C ALA A 87 -0.19 8.21 7.93
N VAL A 88 0.16 7.13 8.65
CA VAL A 88 0.61 5.87 8.04
C VAL A 88 -0.53 5.22 7.25
N ALA A 89 -1.74 5.15 7.81
CA ALA A 89 -2.91 4.61 7.12
C ALA A 89 -3.25 5.38 5.85
N ALA A 90 -3.16 6.73 5.89
CA ALA A 90 -3.33 7.58 4.72
C ALA A 90 -2.28 7.28 3.65
N LEU A 91 -1.00 7.21 4.04
CA LEU A 91 0.09 6.94 3.12
C LEU A 91 -0.06 5.58 2.41
N PHE A 92 -0.36 4.52 3.17
CA PHE A 92 -0.56 3.18 2.60
C PHE A 92 -1.72 3.17 1.61
N SER A 93 -2.87 3.74 2.00
CA SER A 93 -4.05 3.80 1.13
C SER A 93 -3.77 4.60 -0.14
N GLY A 94 -3.06 5.74 -0.01
CA GLY A 94 -2.70 6.60 -1.13
C GLY A 94 -1.74 5.93 -2.12
N ILE A 95 -0.71 5.24 -1.62
CA ILE A 95 0.26 4.53 -2.49
C ILE A 95 -0.43 3.42 -3.28
N VAL A 96 -1.27 2.61 -2.62
CA VAL A 96 -1.99 1.52 -3.29
C VAL A 96 -3.00 2.08 -4.30
N ALA A 97 -3.72 3.15 -3.94
CA ALA A 97 -4.64 3.82 -4.88
C ALA A 97 -3.92 4.35 -6.12
N LEU A 98 -2.77 5.00 -5.94
CA LEU A 98 -1.94 5.52 -7.03
C LEU A 98 -1.40 4.39 -7.91
N GLY A 99 -0.94 3.30 -7.31
CA GLY A 99 -0.45 2.12 -8.03
C GLY A 99 -1.54 1.52 -8.93
N LEU A 100 -2.71 1.23 -8.37
CA LEU A 100 -3.85 0.68 -9.11
C LEU A 100 -4.36 1.64 -10.19
N TRP A 101 -4.41 2.94 -9.88
CA TRP A 101 -4.80 3.96 -10.86
C TRP A 101 -3.80 4.01 -12.02
N TYR A 102 -2.50 4.00 -11.72
CA TYR A 102 -1.44 4.00 -12.72
C TYR A 102 -1.48 2.75 -13.60
N GLU A 103 -1.64 1.57 -13.00
CA GLU A 103 -1.81 0.30 -13.70
C GLU A 103 -3.06 0.34 -14.61
N SER A 104 -4.17 0.87 -14.11
CA SER A 104 -5.43 0.95 -14.86
C SER A 104 -5.39 1.88 -16.08
N LEU A 105 -4.56 2.93 -16.04
CA LEU A 105 -4.56 4.01 -17.02
C LEU A 105 -3.40 3.95 -18.01
N ILE A 106 -2.22 3.56 -17.52
CA ILE A 106 -1.00 3.55 -18.33
C ILE A 106 -0.70 2.16 -18.87
N ASP A 107 -1.11 1.11 -18.15
CA ASP A 107 -0.80 -0.31 -18.40
C ASP A 107 0.59 -0.51 -19.05
N PRO A 108 1.68 -0.24 -18.31
CA PRO A 108 3.03 -0.23 -18.88
C PRO A 108 3.47 -1.60 -19.42
N THR A 109 2.78 -2.67 -19.03
CA THR A 109 3.11 -4.05 -19.40
C THR A 109 2.16 -4.64 -20.45
N GLY A 110 0.99 -4.04 -20.67
CA GLY A 110 -0.10 -4.60 -21.48
C GLY A 110 -0.81 -5.79 -20.82
N LEU A 111 -0.37 -6.21 -19.64
CA LEU A 111 -0.91 -7.38 -18.93
C LEU A 111 -2.30 -7.09 -18.35
N HIS A 112 -2.55 -5.85 -17.94
CA HIS A 112 -3.81 -5.48 -17.33
C HIS A 112 -4.95 -5.47 -18.37
N GLU A 113 -4.71 -4.91 -19.57
CA GLU A 113 -5.66 -4.98 -20.67
C GLU A 113 -5.88 -6.41 -21.16
N ALA A 114 -4.81 -7.22 -21.23
CA ALA A 114 -4.93 -8.64 -21.61
C ALA A 114 -5.77 -9.43 -20.58
N ALA A 115 -5.46 -9.33 -19.29
CA ALA A 115 -6.20 -10.01 -18.21
C ALA A 115 -7.65 -9.53 -18.09
N ARG A 116 -7.91 -8.24 -18.36
CA ARG A 116 -9.27 -7.69 -18.46
C ARG A 116 -10.02 -8.25 -19.66
N SER A 117 -9.36 -8.45 -20.80
CA SER A 117 -9.98 -9.06 -21.99
C SER A 117 -10.35 -10.53 -21.79
N GLU A 118 -9.54 -11.27 -21.03
CA GLU A 118 -9.81 -12.65 -20.60
C GLU A 118 -10.89 -12.72 -19.50
N GLY A 119 -11.12 -11.61 -18.78
CA GLY A 119 -12.19 -11.44 -17.81
C GLY A 119 -11.82 -11.76 -16.36
N CYS A 120 -10.56 -12.09 -16.06
CA CYS A 120 -10.13 -12.37 -14.68
C CYS A 120 -9.82 -11.12 -13.85
N VAL A 121 -9.65 -9.97 -14.51
CA VAL A 121 -9.45 -8.68 -13.86
C VAL A 121 -10.63 -7.76 -14.11
N GLY A 122 -11.16 -7.20 -13.03
CA GLY A 122 -12.32 -6.33 -13.07
C GLY A 122 -11.98 -4.85 -13.32
N ASP A 123 -12.99 -4.01 -13.10
CA ASP A 123 -12.80 -2.56 -13.03
C ASP A 123 -12.19 -2.18 -11.68
N TYR A 124 -11.01 -1.53 -11.69
CA TYR A 124 -10.35 -1.01 -10.49
C TYR A 124 -11.00 0.27 -9.95
N THR A 125 -11.84 0.95 -10.72
CA THR A 125 -12.49 2.21 -10.33
C THR A 125 -13.10 2.20 -8.92
N PRO A 126 -13.96 1.24 -8.52
CA PRO A 126 -14.52 1.22 -7.16
C PRO A 126 -13.44 1.05 -6.08
N THR A 127 -12.40 0.25 -6.35
CA THR A 127 -11.30 0.05 -5.41
C THR A 127 -10.47 1.30 -5.22
N VAL A 128 -10.10 1.96 -6.32
CA VAL A 128 -9.35 3.22 -6.30
C VAL A 128 -10.13 4.28 -5.53
N TRP A 129 -11.42 4.47 -5.80
CA TRP A 129 -12.24 5.44 -5.08
C TRP A 129 -12.35 5.14 -3.59
N THR A 130 -12.49 3.87 -3.22
CA THR A 130 -12.52 3.45 -1.81
C THR A 130 -11.21 3.77 -1.10
N LEU A 131 -10.07 3.47 -1.72
CA LEU A 131 -8.75 3.75 -1.17
C LEU A 131 -8.46 5.25 -1.08
N VAL A 132 -8.89 6.04 -2.08
CA VAL A 132 -8.80 7.51 -2.05
C VAL A 132 -9.64 8.07 -0.90
N ALA A 133 -10.89 7.60 -0.73
CA ALA A 133 -11.74 8.04 0.37
C ALA A 133 -11.11 7.72 1.73
N LEU A 134 -10.61 6.50 1.92
CA LEU A 134 -9.88 6.10 3.13
C LEU A 134 -8.65 6.98 3.38
N CYS A 135 -7.87 7.26 2.33
CA CYS A 135 -6.70 8.14 2.41
C CYS A 135 -7.09 9.54 2.91
N LEU A 136 -8.11 10.15 2.30
CA LEU A 136 -8.58 11.49 2.67
C LEU A 136 -9.14 11.53 4.10
N ILE A 137 -9.90 10.52 4.51
CA ILE A 137 -10.43 10.41 5.88
C ILE A 137 -9.28 10.34 6.90
N ALA A 138 -8.29 9.48 6.65
CA ALA A 138 -7.15 9.30 7.54
C ALA A 138 -6.28 10.56 7.60
N LEU A 139 -6.01 11.19 6.46
CA LEU A 139 -5.25 12.44 6.39
C LEU A 139 -5.98 13.58 7.11
N GLY A 140 -7.28 13.74 6.86
CA GLY A 140 -8.11 14.73 7.54
C GLY A 140 -8.12 14.53 9.05
N THR A 141 -8.23 13.28 9.51
CA THR A 141 -8.16 12.93 10.93
C THR A 141 -6.80 13.28 11.54
N PHE A 142 -5.70 12.95 10.85
CA PHE A 142 -4.35 13.32 11.29
C PHE A 142 -4.18 14.84 11.44
N LEU A 143 -4.59 15.60 10.42
CA LEU A 143 -4.49 17.06 10.41
C LEU A 143 -5.35 17.67 11.53
N TRP A 144 -6.56 17.16 11.73
CA TRP A 144 -7.44 17.59 12.81
C TRP A 144 -6.80 17.43 14.19
N PHE A 145 -6.22 16.26 14.49
CA PHE A 145 -5.50 16.04 15.75
C PHE A 145 -4.31 16.99 15.92
N ARG A 146 -3.54 17.23 14.85
CA ARG A 146 -2.41 18.16 14.86
C ARG A 146 -2.82 19.61 15.12
N LEU A 147 -3.94 20.04 14.55
CA LEU A 147 -4.45 21.40 14.73
C LEU A 147 -5.01 21.63 16.13
N ARG A 148 -5.63 20.61 16.75
CA ARG A 148 -6.17 20.70 18.12
C ARG A 148 -5.10 20.57 19.21
N HIS A 149 -4.02 19.87 18.93
CA HIS A 149 -2.93 19.62 19.88
C HIS A 149 -1.58 19.97 19.23
N PRO A 150 -1.26 21.27 19.10
CA PRO A 150 0.02 21.68 18.54
C PRO A 150 1.17 21.15 19.42
N PRO A 151 2.27 20.68 18.82
CA PRO A 151 3.47 20.33 19.59
C PRO A 151 3.99 21.60 20.27
N ALA A 152 4.27 21.50 21.58
CA ALA A 152 4.87 22.57 22.38
C ALA A 152 6.30 22.89 21.94
#